data_AF-T0ZQY5-F1
#
_entry.id   AF-T0ZQY5-F1
#
_cell.length_a   1.000
_cell.length_b   1.000
_cell.length_c   1.000
_cell.angle_alpha   90.00
_cell.angle_beta   90.00
_cell.angle_gamma   90.00
#
_symmetry.space_group_name_H-M   'P 1'
#
loop_
_entity.id
_entity.type
_entity.pdbx_description
1 polymer ?
#
loop_
_entity_poly.entity_id
_entity_poly.type
_entity_poly.pdbx_seq_one_letter_code
_entity_poly.pdbx_strand_id
1 'polypeptide(L)'
;MKSVIQAIPIPSGALINRHLPGADFQDCYAVPIEPDSPSALAIFLVMAARTPGWVNRLMAIRNHLVTMLGLKNLGHLNAINASKSAGDYRVGDRVGIFTIEAMRD
;
A
#
# COMPACT_ATOMS: atom_id res chain seq x y z
N MET A 1 13.41 8.49 20.22
CA MET A 1 14.33 9.05 19.21
C MET A 1 13.47 9.59 18.07
N LYS A 2 13.69 10.80 17.53
CA LYS A 2 12.92 11.26 16.36
C LYS A 2 13.42 10.52 15.13
N SER A 3 12.59 9.66 14.55
CA SER A 3 12.91 9.04 13.26
C SER A 3 12.88 10.11 12.17
N VAL A 4 14.00 10.29 11.48
CA VAL A 4 14.13 11.24 10.37
C VAL A 4 13.86 10.50 9.07
N ILE A 5 12.96 11.04 8.25
CA ILE A 5 12.70 10.53 6.90
C ILE A 5 13.80 11.06 5.98
N GLN A 6 14.38 10.18 5.18
CA GLN A 6 15.45 10.51 4.24
C GLN A 6 15.05 10.12 2.83
N ALA A 7 15.30 11.01 1.86
CA ALA A 7 15.21 10.65 0.45
C ALA A 7 16.36 9.71 0.09
N ILE A 8 16.05 8.61 -0.60
CA ILE A 8 17.03 7.61 -1.04
C ILE A 8 16.81 7.28 -2.51
N PRO A 9 17.81 6.77 -3.25
CA PRO A 9 17.56 6.17 -4.56
C PRO A 9 16.69 4.93 -4.40
N ILE A 10 15.91 4.61 -5.44
CA ILE A 10 15.13 3.36 -5.49
C ILE A 10 16.13 2.18 -5.43
N PRO A 11 15.95 1.23 -4.48
CA PRO A 11 16.83 0.08 -4.39
C PRO A 11 16.83 -0.72 -5.69
N SER A 12 18.02 -1.06 -6.20
CA SER A 12 18.19 -1.75 -7.49
C SER A 12 17.45 -3.09 -7.58
N GLY A 13 17.29 -3.79 -6.45
CA GLY A 13 16.56 -5.05 -6.37
C GLY A 13 15.03 -4.92 -6.25
N ALA A 14 14.47 -3.70 -6.21
CA ALA A 14 13.04 -3.47 -6.08
C ALA A 14 12.30 -3.78 -7.38
N LEU A 15 11.16 -4.46 -7.29
CA LEU A 15 10.36 -4.81 -8.47
C LEU A 15 9.80 -3.58 -9.21
N ILE A 16 9.61 -2.46 -8.49
CA ILE A 16 9.12 -1.21 -9.06
C ILE A 16 10.02 -0.66 -10.18
N ASN A 17 11.31 -1.02 -10.20
CA ASN A 17 12.25 -0.62 -11.26
C ASN A 17 11.74 -0.98 -12.67
N ARG A 18 10.93 -2.04 -12.80
CA ARG A 18 10.33 -2.47 -14.08
C ARG A 18 9.31 -1.47 -14.63
N HIS A 19 8.77 -0.61 -13.78
CA HIS A 19 7.74 0.38 -14.12
C HIS A 19 8.29 1.80 -14.25
N LEU A 20 9.58 2.01 -13.98
CA LEU A 20 10.21 3.33 -14.07
C LEU A 20 10.47 3.82 -15.51
N PRO A 21 10.76 2.97 -16.50
CA PRO A 21 10.94 3.44 -17.88
C PRO A 21 9.69 4.17 -18.38
N GLY A 22 9.82 5.48 -18.65
CA GLY A 22 8.72 6.33 -19.11
C GLY A 22 7.83 6.88 -17.99
N ALA A 23 8.18 6.71 -16.72
CA ALA A 23 7.46 7.33 -15.61
C ALA A 23 7.73 8.84 -15.55
N ASP A 24 6.67 9.66 -15.51
CA ASP A 24 6.78 11.11 -15.35
C ASP A 24 7.21 11.54 -13.94
N PHE A 25 7.01 10.65 -12.95
CA PHE A 25 7.32 10.90 -11.55
C PHE A 25 7.82 9.64 -10.84
N GLN A 26 8.82 9.81 -9.98
CA GLN A 26 9.32 8.79 -9.07
C GLN A 26 9.83 9.43 -7.77
N ASP A 27 9.56 8.79 -6.64
CA ASP A 27 10.10 9.16 -5.34
C ASP A 27 10.41 7.91 -4.50
N CYS A 28 11.38 8.04 -3.59
CA CYS A 28 11.73 6.97 -2.66
C CYS A 28 12.30 7.56 -1.37
N TYR A 29 11.79 7.07 -0.24
CA TYR A 29 12.15 7.54 1.08
C TYR A 29 12.36 6.35 2.02
N ALA A 30 13.25 6.53 2.99
CA ALA A 30 13.51 5.57 4.05
C ALA A 30 13.38 6.23 5.42
N VAL A 31 12.96 5.43 6.39
CA VAL A 31 12.93 5.80 7.81
C VAL A 31 13.43 4.60 8.62
N PRO A 32 14.35 4.80 9.57
CA PRO A 32 14.78 3.71 10.44
C PRO A 32 13.64 3.28 11.35
N ILE A 33 13.43 1.98 11.44
CA ILE A 33 12.50 1.32 12.38
C ILE A 33 13.32 0.57 13.44
N GLU A 34 12.74 0.35 14.62
CA GLU A 34 13.39 -0.42 15.69
C GLU A 34 13.59 -1.88 15.23
N PRO A 35 14.66 -2.58 15.66
CA PRO A 35 14.96 -3.94 15.20
C PRO A 35 13.82 -4.95 15.40
N ASP A 36 13.04 -4.80 16.47
CA ASP A 36 11.89 -5.65 16.79
C ASP A 36 10.56 -5.10 16.25
N SER A 37 10.61 -4.19 15.27
CA SER A 37 9.41 -3.61 14.66
C SER A 37 8.63 -4.66 13.88
N PRO A 38 7.28 -4.54 13.82
CA PRO A 38 6.47 -5.39 12.95
C PRO A 38 6.93 -5.29 11.48
N SER A 39 6.71 -6.36 10.71
CA SER A 39 7.03 -6.37 9.28
C SER A 39 6.33 -5.23 8.52
N ALA A 40 6.86 -4.86 7.36
CA ALA A 40 6.28 -3.81 6.52
C ALA A 40 4.79 -4.07 6.20
N LEU A 41 4.41 -5.33 5.96
CA LEU A 41 3.02 -5.72 5.76
C LEU A 41 2.17 -5.52 7.02
N ALA A 42 2.68 -5.91 8.20
CA ALA A 42 1.97 -5.71 9.46
C ALA A 42 1.74 -4.21 9.73
N ILE A 43 2.76 -3.37 9.50
CA ILE A 43 2.65 -1.91 9.60
C ILE A 43 1.58 -1.39 8.63
N PHE A 44 1.58 -1.87 7.38
CA PHE A 44 0.58 -1.50 6.38
C PHE A 44 -0.85 -1.88 6.81
N LEU A 45 -1.06 -3.10 7.32
CA LEU A 45 -2.37 -3.55 7.82
C LEU A 45 -2.88 -2.66 8.95
N VAL A 46 -2.02 -2.27 9.89
CA VAL A 46 -2.37 -1.34 10.98
C VAL A 46 -2.72 0.04 10.44
N MET A 47 -1.92 0.58 9.51
CA MET A 47 -2.19 1.88 8.88
C MET A 47 -3.53 1.85 8.14
N ALA A 48 -3.75 0.84 7.32
CA ALA A 48 -4.95 0.73 6.52
C ALA A 48 -6.20 0.50 7.39
N ALA A 49 -6.12 -0.28 8.48
CA ALA A 49 -7.21 -0.42 9.44
C ALA A 49 -7.57 0.91 10.14
N ARG A 50 -6.61 1.84 10.27
CA ARG A 50 -6.81 3.17 10.87
C ARG A 50 -7.22 4.25 9.86
N THR A 51 -7.38 3.92 8.58
CA THR A 51 -7.82 4.88 7.58
C THR A 51 -9.17 5.50 7.98
N PRO A 52 -9.27 6.84 8.06
CA PRO A 52 -10.50 7.49 8.50
C PRO A 52 -11.69 7.15 7.60
N GLY A 53 -12.88 6.99 8.21
CA GLY A 53 -14.10 6.64 7.48
C GLY A 53 -14.49 7.65 6.38
N TRP A 54 -14.08 8.92 6.49
CA TRP A 54 -14.33 9.91 5.44
C TRP A 54 -13.59 9.60 4.14
N VAL A 55 -12.40 8.97 4.21
CA VAL A 55 -11.64 8.54 3.02
C VAL A 55 -12.46 7.52 2.24
N ASN A 56 -13.05 6.55 2.95
CA ASN A 56 -13.91 5.54 2.32
C ASN A 56 -15.15 6.15 1.67
N ARG A 57 -15.74 7.18 2.30
CA ARG A 57 -16.88 7.91 1.71
C ARG A 57 -16.49 8.63 0.43
N LEU A 58 -15.36 9.32 0.40
CA LEU A 58 -14.87 9.98 -0.81
C LEU A 58 -14.56 8.97 -1.92
N MET A 59 -13.95 7.84 -1.57
CA MET A 59 -13.74 6.75 -2.53
C MET A 59 -15.05 6.17 -3.06
N ALA A 60 -16.07 6.00 -2.22
CA ALA A 60 -17.40 5.56 -2.66
C ALA A 60 -18.02 6.54 -3.65
N ILE A 61 -17.97 7.84 -3.35
CA ILE A 61 -18.48 8.91 -4.22
C ILE A 61 -17.73 8.89 -5.56
N ARG A 62 -16.39 8.85 -5.53
CA ARG A 62 -15.56 8.76 -6.74
C ARG A 62 -15.95 7.54 -7.55
N ASN A 63 -16.04 6.36 -6.93
CA ASN A 63 -16.42 5.12 -7.62
C ASN A 63 -17.81 5.24 -8.25
N HIS A 64 -18.79 5.81 -7.56
CA HIS A 64 -20.14 6.00 -8.09
C HIS A 64 -20.16 6.92 -9.32
N LEU A 65 -19.52 8.08 -9.22
CA LEU A 65 -19.44 9.03 -10.33
C LEU A 65 -18.72 8.44 -11.55
N VAL A 66 -17.58 7.78 -11.33
CA VAL A 66 -16.78 7.23 -12.44
C VAL A 66 -17.43 5.99 -13.06
N THR A 67 -18.21 5.20 -12.29
CA THR A 67 -18.96 4.08 -12.87
C THR A 67 -20.06 4.51 -13.84
N MET A 68 -20.69 5.67 -13.61
CA MET A 68 -21.63 6.25 -14.58
C MET A 68 -20.93 6.66 -15.88
N LEU A 69 -19.63 6.94 -15.83
CA LEU A 69 -18.78 7.28 -16.98
C LEU A 69 -18.07 6.04 -17.57
N GLY A 70 -18.44 4.83 -17.17
CA GLY A 70 -17.86 3.58 -17.70
C GLY A 70 -16.48 3.21 -17.15
N LEU A 71 -15.99 3.91 -16.13
CA LEU A 71 -14.69 3.64 -15.51
C LEU A 71 -14.81 2.60 -14.39
N LYS A 72 -13.75 1.79 -14.23
CA LYS A 72 -13.70 0.67 -13.29
C LYS A 72 -13.77 1.13 -11.83
N ASN A 73 -14.61 0.47 -11.05
CA ASN A 73 -14.67 0.62 -9.60
C ASN A 73 -13.38 0.07 -8.97
N LEU A 74 -12.68 0.89 -8.17
CA LEU A 74 -11.39 0.53 -7.59
C LEU A 74 -11.51 -0.31 -6.30
N GLY A 75 -12.69 -0.37 -5.67
CA GLY A 75 -12.87 -0.95 -4.34
C GLY A 75 -12.61 0.05 -3.21
N HIS A 76 -12.27 -0.44 -2.00
CA HIS A 76 -11.95 0.37 -0.81
C HIS A 76 -10.60 -0.03 -0.22
N LEU A 77 -9.81 0.94 0.27
CA LEU A 77 -8.52 0.69 0.91
C LEU A 77 -8.64 -0.17 2.19
N ASN A 78 -9.75 -0.03 2.91
CA ASN A 78 -10.01 -0.78 4.14
C ASN A 78 -10.72 -2.11 3.89
N ALA A 79 -10.89 -2.54 2.63
CA ALA A 79 -11.41 -3.88 2.31
C ALA A 79 -10.33 -4.96 2.58
N ILE A 80 -9.77 -4.93 3.78
CA ILE A 80 -8.77 -5.86 4.27
C ILE A 80 -9.52 -6.92 5.07
N ASN A 81 -9.14 -8.17 4.88
CA ASN A 81 -9.69 -9.24 5.69
C ASN A 81 -9.11 -9.13 7.11
N ALA A 82 -9.88 -8.54 8.03
CA ALA A 82 -9.49 -8.34 9.42
C ALA A 82 -9.22 -9.66 10.18
N SER A 83 -9.68 -10.80 9.65
CA SER A 83 -9.43 -12.12 10.24
C SER A 83 -8.11 -12.77 9.79
N LYS A 84 -7.43 -12.19 8.79
CA LYS A 84 -6.20 -12.73 8.22
C LYS A 84 -5.00 -12.02 8.84
N SER A 85 -4.14 -12.77 9.54
CA SER A 85 -2.94 -12.20 10.15
C SER A 85 -1.90 -11.87 9.08
N ALA A 86 -0.93 -10.99 9.40
CA ALA A 86 0.13 -10.62 8.46
C ALA A 86 0.91 -11.85 7.94
N GLY A 87 1.07 -12.89 8.77
CA GLY A 87 1.78 -14.12 8.40
C GLY A 87 1.00 -15.05 7.46
N ASP A 88 -0.30 -14.84 7.30
CA ASP A 88 -1.14 -15.69 6.44
C ASP A 88 -1.18 -15.21 4.99
N TYR A 89 -0.70 -13.99 4.72
CA TYR A 89 -0.64 -13.42 3.38
C TYR A 89 0.48 -14.05 2.55
N ARG A 90 0.20 -14.25 1.27
CA ARG A 90 1.10 -14.80 0.27
C ARG A 90 1.18 -13.87 -0.95
N VAL A 91 2.24 -14.04 -1.74
CA VAL A 91 2.34 -13.40 -3.06
C VAL A 91 1.10 -13.75 -3.89
N GLY A 92 0.51 -12.74 -4.53
CA GLY A 92 -0.75 -12.83 -5.27
C GLY A 92 -2.00 -12.51 -4.45
N ASP A 93 -1.93 -12.51 -3.11
CA ASP A 93 -3.07 -12.13 -2.28
C ASP A 93 -3.40 -10.64 -2.44
N ARG A 94 -4.69 -10.33 -2.33
CA ARG A 94 -5.16 -8.94 -2.29
C ARG A 94 -5.23 -8.40 -0.87
N VAL A 95 -4.74 -7.18 -0.68
CA VAL A 95 -4.82 -6.41 0.57
C VAL A 95 -5.47 -5.07 0.26
N GLY A 96 -6.78 -4.96 0.55
CA GLY A 96 -7.58 -3.83 0.09
C GLY A 96 -7.62 -3.80 -1.45
N ILE A 97 -7.14 -2.71 -2.04
CA ILE A 97 -7.07 -2.55 -3.51
C ILE A 97 -5.76 -3.07 -4.11
N PHE A 98 -4.75 -3.35 -3.28
CA PHE A 98 -3.42 -3.76 -3.72
C PHE A 98 -3.27 -5.28 -3.82
N THR A 99 -2.26 -5.71 -4.57
CA THR A 99 -1.85 -7.11 -4.73
C THR A 99 -0.41 -7.26 -4.24
N ILE A 100 -0.10 -8.33 -3.52
CA ILE A 100 1.26 -8.60 -3.07
C ILE A 100 2.08 -9.17 -4.22
N GLU A 101 3.06 -8.42 -4.73
CA GLU A 101 3.94 -8.86 -5.82
C GLU A 101 5.16 -9.66 -5.33
N ALA A 102 5.65 -9.36 -4.12
CA ALA A 102 6.76 -10.08 -3.49
C ALA A 102 6.74 -9.92 -1.98
N MET A 103 7.31 -10.89 -1.28
CA MET A 103 7.60 -10.84 0.15
C MET A 103 9.10 -11.01 0.34
N ARG A 104 9.72 -10.10 1.08
CA ARG A 104 11.14 -10.13 1.44
C ARG A 104 11.25 -9.67 2.88
N ASP A 105 12.09 -10.37 3.64
CA ASP A 105 12.45 -10.01 5.01
C ASP A 105 13.59 -8.99 5.02
#